data_AF-A0A945ADB9-F1
#
_entry.id   AF-A0A945ADB9-F1
#
_cell.length_a   1.000
_cell.length_b   1.000
_cell.length_c   1.000
_cell.angle_alpha   90.00
_cell.angle_beta   90.00
_cell.angle_gamma   90.00
#
_symmetry.space_group_name_H-M   'P 1'
#
loop_
_entity.id
_entity.type
_entity.pdbx_description
1 polymer ?
#
loop_
_entity_poly.entity_id
_entity_poly.type
_entity_poly.pdbx_seq_one_letter_code
_entity_poly.pdbx_strand_id
1 'polypeptide(L)' 'MPKLTLNDQEIVFIQGETLLDIATRYDIDIPTLCHDPRLKPA' A
#
# COMPACT_ATOMS: atom_id res chain seq x y z
N MET A 1 -1.99 8.08 -15.03
CA MET A 1 -1.81 7.74 -13.60
C MET A 1 -0.87 6.55 -13.52
N PRO A 2 0.11 6.54 -12.60
CA PRO A 2 1.07 5.44 -12.51
C PRO A 2 0.38 4.16 -12.01
N LYS A 3 0.93 3.01 -12.42
CA LYS A 3 0.37 1.68 -12.17
C LYS A 3 1.45 0.72 -11.68
N LEU A 4 1.05 -0.23 -10.84
CA LEU A 4 1.88 -1.34 -10.40
C LEU A 4 1.07 -2.65 -10.41
N THR A 5 1.77 -3.77 -10.35
CA THR A 5 1.13 -5.08 -10.18
C THR A 5 1.25 -5.53 -8.72
N LEU A 6 0.12 -5.88 -8.10
CA LEU A 6 0.05 -6.43 -6.74
C LEU A 6 -0.94 -7.60 -6.75
N ASN A 7 -0.52 -8.78 -6.28
CA ASN A 7 -1.33 -10.01 -6.34
C ASN A 7 -1.91 -10.30 -7.74
N ASP A 8 -1.10 -10.13 -8.78
CA ASP A 8 -1.48 -10.28 -10.20
C ASP A 8 -2.57 -9.31 -10.70
N GLN A 9 -2.93 -8.30 -9.90
CA GLN A 9 -3.87 -7.25 -10.26
C GLN A 9 -3.13 -5.96 -10.62
N GLU A 10 -3.58 -5.30 -11.70
CA GLU A 10 -3.06 -3.99 -12.09
C GLU A 10 -3.75 -2.89 -11.25
N ILE A 11 -2.98 -2.23 -10.39
CA ILE A 11 -3.48 -1.26 -9.41
C ILE A 11 -2.94 0.15 -9.72
N VAL A 12 -3.84 1.14 -9.65
CA VAL A 12 -3.51 2.56 -9.77
C VAL A 12 -3.13 3.14 -8.40
N PHE A 13 -2.04 3.90 -8.37
CA PHE A 13 -1.53 4.54 -7.16
C PHE A 13 -1.18 6.01 -7.36
N ILE A 14 -0.96 6.72 -6.25
CA ILE A 14 -0.47 8.09 -6.23
C ILE A 14 1.01 8.07 -5.89
N GLN A 15 1.85 8.79 -6.63
CA GLN A 15 3.29 8.81 -6.35
C GLN A 15 3.56 9.36 -4.94
N GLY A 16 4.32 8.60 -4.14
CA GLY A 16 4.59 8.89 -2.72
C GLY A 16 3.70 8.11 -1.74
N GLU A 17 2.68 7.41 -2.23
CA GLU A 17 1.87 6.46 -1.44
C GLU A 17 2.67 5.20 -1.09
N THR A 18 2.46 4.63 0.10
CA THR A 18 3.13 3.37 0.49
C THR A 18 2.40 2.15 -0.08
N LEU A 19 3.11 1.02 -0.23
CA LEU A 19 2.47 -0.23 -0.65
C LEU A 19 1.41 -0.72 0.34
N LEU A 20 1.55 -0.41 1.63
CA LEU A 20 0.57 -0.77 2.65
C LEU A 20 -0.73 0.05 2.51
N ASP A 21 -0.61 1.34 2.20
CA ASP A 21 -1.77 2.20 1.92
C ASP A 21 -2.51 1.70 0.67
N ILE A 22 -1.75 1.37 -0.39
CA ILE A 22 -2.30 0.82 -1.63
C ILE A 22 -3.03 -0.50 -1.35
N ALA A 23 -2.42 -1.43 -0.61
CA ALA A 23 -3.03 -2.70 -0.27
C ALA A 23 -4.35 -2.51 0.51
N THR A 24 -4.34 -1.62 1.51
CA THR A 24 -5.53 -1.30 2.32
C THR A 24 -6.69 -0.77 1.47
N ARG A 25 -6.43 0.09 0.47
CA ARG A 25 -7.47 0.63 -0.43
C ARG A 25 -8.14 -0.42 -1.31
N TYR A 26 -7.45 -1.53 -1.58
CA TYR A 26 -7.93 -2.61 -2.43
C TYR A 26 -8.32 -3.85 -1.61
N ASP A 27 -8.57 -3.68 -0.30
CA ASP A 27 -8.97 -4.74 0.64
C ASP A 27 -7.97 -5.91 0.70
N ILE A 28 -6.68 -5.63 0.47
CA ILE A 28 -5.58 -6.59 0.62
C ILE A 28 -4.96 -6.39 2.00
N ASP A 29 -5.17 -7.35 2.89
CA ASP A 29 -4.57 -7.33 4.22
C ASP A 29 -3.09 -7.74 4.17
N ILE A 30 -2.22 -6.85 4.66
CA ILE A 30 -0.80 -7.13 4.87
C ILE A 30 -0.56 -7.08 6.38
N PRO A 31 -0.22 -8.20 7.03
CA PRO A 31 0.01 -8.21 8.46
C PRO A 31 1.21 -7.34 8.81
N THR A 32 1.01 -6.45 9.78
CA THR A 32 2.06 -5.54 10.24
C THR A 32 2.36 -5.78 11.71
N LEU A 33 3.65 -5.92 12.03
CA LEU A 33 4.12 -6.08 13.42
C LEU A 33 4.58 -4.76 14.03
N CYS A 34 5.29 -3.95 13.24
CA CYS A 34 5.95 -2.71 13.72
C CYS A 34 5.42 -1.44 13.05
N HIS A 35 4.53 -1.56 12.06
CA HIS A 35 3.95 -0.40 11.41
C HIS A 35 2.87 0.18 12.34
N ASP A 36 3.07 1.43 12.75
CA ASP A 36 2.05 2.20 13.46
C ASP A 36 1.65 3.39 12.57
N PRO A 37 0.37 3.54 12.17
CA PRO A 37 -0.08 4.58 11.25
C PRO A 37 0.08 6.00 11.81
N ARG A 38 0.33 6.15 13.11
CA ARG A 38 0.57 7.45 13.77
C ARG A 38 2.02 7.89 13.66
N LEU A 39 2.94 6.98 13.30
CA LEU A 39 4.35 7.25 13.13
C LEU A 39 4.67 7.44 11.64
N LYS A 40 5.63 8.30 11.34
CA LYS A 40 6.14 8.40 9.97
C LYS A 40 6.91 7.12 9.65
N PRO A 41 6.70 6.51 8.47
CA PRO A 41 7.58 5.47 7.97
C PRO A 41 9.04 5.96 7.96
N ALA A 42 9.96 5.11 8.41
CA ALA A 42 11.39 5.41 8.46
C ALA A 42 12.04 5.37 7.07
#